data_AF-A0A7Y4L9T3-F1
#
_entry.id   AF-A0A7Y4L9T3-F1
#
_cell.length_a   1.000
_cell.length_b   1.000
_cell.length_c   1.000
_cell.angle_alpha   90.00
_cell.angle_beta   90.00
_cell.angle_gamma   90.00
#
_symmetry.space_group_name_H-M   'P 1'
#
loop_
_entity.id
_entity.type
_entity.pdbx_description
1 polymer ?
#
loop_
_entity_poly.entity_id
_entity_poly.type
_entity_poly.pdbx_seq_one_letter_code
_entity_poly.pdbx_strand_id
1 'polypeptide(L)'
;MSQNNSNRNAARAAATTGKVTFTHKGKTYTIESAEHWDVDVLLLFEQGKVISAVNAVLGDRQWDVMKSTGRKAADVGEMMEAIAKATGMQGN
;
A
#
# COMPACT_ATOMS: atom_id res chain seq x y z
N MET A 1 24.78 7.62 12.72
CA MET A 1 23.68 7.93 11.77
C MET A 1 23.66 6.91 10.63
N SER A 2 23.20 5.66 10.87
CA SER A 2 23.29 4.57 9.88
C SER A 2 21.99 3.78 9.68
N GLN A 3 20.82 4.40 9.89
CA GLN A 3 19.52 3.74 9.72
C GLN A 3 18.89 3.94 8.32
N ASN A 4 19.48 4.77 7.45
CA ASN A 4 18.84 5.18 6.19
C ASN A 4 19.18 4.29 4.96
N ASN A 5 20.04 3.28 5.11
CA ASN A 5 20.46 2.41 3.99
C ASN A 5 19.75 1.05 4.01
N SER A 6 19.46 0.51 5.19
CA SER A 6 18.81 -0.80 5.36
C SER A 6 17.35 -0.80 4.88
N ASN A 7 16.61 0.29 5.10
CA ASN A 7 15.22 0.42 4.62
C ASN A 7 15.13 0.52 3.09
N ARG A 8 16.08 1.19 2.44
CA ARG A 8 16.12 1.31 0.97
C ARG A 8 16.46 -0.01 0.29
N ASN A 9 17.36 -0.80 0.88
CA ASN A 9 17.67 -2.13 0.38
C ASN A 9 16.54 -3.13 0.59
N ALA A 10 15.79 -3.07 1.70
CA ALA A 10 14.61 -3.91 1.91
C ALA A 10 13.48 -3.57 0.92
N ALA A 11 13.22 -2.27 0.69
CA ALA A 11 12.24 -1.82 -0.32
C ALA A 11 12.63 -2.25 -1.75
N ARG A 12 13.92 -2.18 -2.09
CA ARG A 12 14.44 -2.59 -3.41
C ARG A 12 14.50 -4.12 -3.59
N ALA A 13 14.75 -4.89 -2.54
CA ALA A 13 14.77 -6.36 -2.58
C ALA A 13 13.37 -6.99 -2.63
N ALA A 14 12.33 -6.31 -2.10
CA ALA A 14 10.95 -6.75 -2.26
C ALA A 14 10.47 -6.57 -3.72
N ALA A 15 10.87 -5.47 -4.38
CA ALA A 15 10.52 -5.18 -5.77
C ALA A 15 10.91 -6.29 -6.77
N THR A 16 11.92 -7.11 -6.46
CA THR A 16 12.33 -8.26 -7.27
C THR A 16 11.34 -9.45 -7.27
N THR A 17 10.28 -9.40 -6.44
CA THR A 17 9.28 -10.49 -6.31
C THR A 17 7.85 -10.09 -6.70
N GLY A 18 7.66 -8.95 -7.38
CA GLY A 18 6.33 -8.43 -7.72
C GLY A 18 5.52 -7.94 -6.51
N LYS A 19 6.14 -7.89 -5.32
CA LYS A 19 5.52 -7.45 -4.07
C LYS A 19 6.25 -6.27 -3.47
N VAL A 20 5.50 -5.41 -2.78
CA VAL A 20 6.02 -4.25 -2.06
C VAL A 20 5.61 -4.37 -0.60
N THR A 21 6.58 -4.17 0.31
CA THR A 21 6.33 -4.19 1.76
C THR A 21 6.57 -2.82 2.36
N PHE A 22 5.65 -2.36 3.20
CA PHE A 22 5.73 -1.06 3.88
C PHE A 22 5.11 -1.11 5.28
N THR A 23 5.45 -0.13 6.12
CA THR A 23 4.93 -0.02 7.49
C THR A 23 3.96 1.16 7.58
N HIS A 24 2.79 0.95 8.16
CA HIS A 24 1.80 1.99 8.45
C HIS A 24 1.16 1.73 9.83
N LYS A 25 1.12 2.76 10.69
CA LYS A 25 0.60 2.66 12.08
C LYS A 25 1.16 1.46 12.88
N GLY A 26 2.46 1.20 12.74
CA GLY A 26 3.15 0.11 13.43
C GLY A 26 2.76 -1.30 12.95
N LYS A 27 2.04 -1.42 11.83
CA LYS A 27 1.75 -2.69 11.16
C LYS A 27 2.49 -2.77 9.84
N THR A 28 2.96 -3.96 9.51
CA THR A 28 3.62 -4.25 8.23
C THR A 28 2.59 -4.76 7.25
N TYR A 29 2.59 -4.21 6.05
CA TYR A 29 1.73 -4.57 4.93
C TYR A 29 2.59 -5.04 3.77
N THR A 30 2.12 -6.06 3.06
CA THR A 30 2.73 -6.57 1.83
C THR A 30 1.66 -6.64 0.76
N ILE A 31 1.84 -5.88 -0.32
CA ILE A 31 0.91 -5.79 -1.45
C ILE A 31 1.63 -6.18 -2.73
N GLU A 32 0.91 -6.43 -3.82
CA GLU A 32 1.52 -6.54 -5.14
C GLU A 32 2.05 -5.16 -5.58
N SER A 33 3.12 -5.13 -6.40
CA SER A 33 3.55 -3.90 -7.08
C SER A 33 2.47 -3.46 -8.06
N ALA A 34 2.42 -2.16 -8.36
CA ALA A 34 1.34 -1.59 -9.18
C ALA A 34 1.24 -2.21 -10.58
N GLU A 35 2.35 -2.71 -11.14
CA GLU A 35 2.39 -3.40 -12.44
C GLU A 35 1.68 -4.78 -12.44
N HIS A 36 1.42 -5.33 -11.25
CA HIS A 36 0.75 -6.61 -11.04
C HIS A 36 -0.68 -6.46 -10.52
N TRP A 37 -1.22 -5.25 -10.44
CA TRP A 37 -2.61 -5.05 -10.04
C TRP A 37 -3.58 -5.41 -11.17
N ASP A 38 -4.69 -6.05 -10.80
CA ASP A 38 -5.78 -6.29 -11.73
C ASP A 38 -6.34 -4.97 -12.27
N VAL A 39 -6.78 -4.98 -13.53
CA VAL A 39 -7.40 -3.81 -14.18
C VAL A 39 -8.59 -3.28 -13.37
N ASP A 40 -9.32 -4.16 -12.69
CA ASP A 40 -10.44 -3.79 -11.82
C ASP A 40 -10.00 -2.88 -10.67
N VAL A 41 -8.81 -3.06 -10.11
CA VAL A 41 -8.26 -2.18 -9.08
C VAL A 41 -8.01 -0.78 -9.64
N LEU A 42 -7.44 -0.70 -10.84
CA LEU A 42 -7.19 0.56 -11.52
C LEU A 42 -8.50 1.30 -11.83
N LEU A 43 -9.52 0.57 -12.30
CA LEU A 43 -10.85 1.12 -12.55
C LEU A 43 -11.51 1.65 -11.27
N LEU A 44 -11.30 1.01 -10.11
CA LEU A 44 -11.80 1.53 -8.83
C LEU A 44 -11.13 2.86 -8.46
N PHE A 45 -9.84 3.03 -8.73
CA PHE A 45 -9.15 4.32 -8.54
C PHE A 45 -9.70 5.40 -9.45
N GLU A 46 -9.80 5.13 -10.76
CA GLU A 46 -10.35 6.08 -11.75
C GLU A 46 -11.79 6.50 -11.45
N GLN A 47 -12.60 5.58 -10.92
CA GLN A 47 -13.99 5.87 -10.52
C GLN A 47 -14.11 6.57 -9.15
N GLY A 48 -12.99 6.92 -8.50
CA GLY A 48 -13.00 7.53 -7.16
C GLY A 48 -13.49 6.59 -6.05
N LYS A 49 -13.56 5.28 -6.29
CA LYS A 49 -13.98 4.26 -5.31
C LYS A 49 -12.82 3.86 -4.40
N VAL A 50 -12.24 4.84 -3.72
CA VAL A 50 -11.00 4.73 -2.94
C VAL A 50 -11.05 3.60 -1.91
N ILE A 51 -12.15 3.47 -1.15
CA ILE A 51 -12.29 2.41 -0.13
C ILE A 51 -12.21 1.01 -0.77
N SER A 52 -12.90 0.81 -1.90
CA SER A 52 -12.88 -0.45 -2.63
C SER A 52 -11.52 -0.74 -3.22
N ALA A 53 -10.85 0.27 -3.79
CA ALA A 53 -9.50 0.14 -4.34
C ALA A 53 -8.49 -0.26 -3.25
N VAL A 54 -8.50 0.43 -2.10
CA VAL A 54 -7.62 0.10 -0.97
C VAL A 54 -7.91 -1.31 -0.43
N ASN A 55 -9.18 -1.70 -0.30
CA ASN A 55 -9.53 -3.05 0.12
C ASN A 55 -8.99 -4.10 -0.87
N ALA A 56 -9.16 -3.89 -2.17
CA ALA A 56 -8.69 -4.81 -3.20
C ALA A 56 -7.16 -4.95 -3.21
N VAL A 57 -6.42 -3.84 -3.06
CA VAL A 57 -4.95 -3.86 -2.99
C VAL A 57 -4.44 -4.58 -1.74
N LEU A 58 -5.09 -4.35 -0.58
CA LEU A 58 -4.66 -4.97 0.68
C LEU A 58 -5.08 -6.44 0.77
N GLY A 59 -6.24 -6.79 0.21
CA GLY A 59 -6.93 -8.05 0.47
C GLY A 59 -7.52 -8.13 1.88
N ASP A 60 -8.46 -9.05 2.08
CA ASP A 60 -9.32 -9.11 3.28
C ASP A 60 -8.54 -9.11 4.59
N ARG A 61 -7.46 -9.92 4.69
CA ARG A 61 -6.68 -10.04 5.91
C ARG A 61 -6.03 -8.72 6.32
N GLN A 62 -5.41 -8.03 5.37
CA GLN A 62 -4.70 -6.78 5.67
C GLN A 62 -5.67 -5.60 5.79
N TRP A 63 -6.81 -5.65 5.10
CA TRP A 63 -7.92 -4.73 5.31
C TRP A 63 -8.46 -4.81 6.75
N ASP A 64 -8.60 -6.01 7.30
CA ASP A 64 -8.98 -6.19 8.71
C ASP A 64 -7.92 -5.66 9.68
N VAL A 65 -6.63 -5.82 9.37
CA VAL A 65 -5.55 -5.22 10.14
C VAL A 65 -5.62 -3.69 10.11
N MET A 66 -5.86 -3.09 8.94
CA MET A 66 -6.05 -1.65 8.81
C MET A 66 -7.23 -1.19 9.69
N LYS A 67 -8.38 -1.87 9.59
CA LYS A 67 -9.56 -1.59 10.44
C LYS A 67 -9.30 -1.79 11.94
N SER A 68 -8.29 -2.56 12.33
CA SER A 68 -7.92 -2.71 13.75
C SER A 68 -7.12 -1.53 14.28
N THR A 69 -6.43 -0.79 13.41
CA THR A 69 -5.58 0.36 13.77
C THR A 69 -6.20 1.72 13.44
N GLY A 70 -7.23 1.75 12.60
CA GLY A 70 -8.01 2.96 12.26
C GLY A 70 -9.27 2.58 11.46
N ARG A 71 -10.39 3.28 11.65
CA ARG A 71 -11.70 2.97 11.01
C ARG A 71 -12.44 4.19 10.48
N LYS A 72 -11.74 5.32 10.31
CA LYS A 72 -12.31 6.57 9.82
C LYS A 72 -11.90 6.80 8.38
N ALA A 73 -12.63 7.66 7.68
CA ALA A 73 -12.30 8.03 6.31
C ALA A 73 -10.87 8.58 6.17
N ALA A 74 -10.40 9.33 7.17
CA ALA A 74 -9.01 9.82 7.23
C ALA A 74 -7.98 8.67 7.24
N ASP A 75 -8.26 7.57 7.97
CA ASP A 75 -7.36 6.41 8.02
C ASP A 75 -7.24 5.71 6.66
N VAL A 76 -8.33 5.68 5.87
CA VAL A 76 -8.32 5.15 4.50
C VAL A 76 -7.51 6.05 3.57
N GLY A 77 -7.63 7.38 3.71
CA GLY A 77 -6.82 8.33 2.97
C GLY A 77 -5.33 8.18 3.26
N GLU A 78 -4.95 8.13 4.54
CA GLU A 78 -3.55 7.91 4.95
C GLU A 78 -3.00 6.56 4.45
N MET A 79 -3.84 5.52 4.43
CA MET A 79 -3.46 4.23 3.87
C MET A 79 -3.24 4.31 2.35
N MET A 80 -4.11 5.00 1.62
CA MET A 80 -3.95 5.23 0.19
C MET A 80 -2.64 5.98 -0.11
N GLU A 81 -2.31 7.00 0.67
CA GLU A 81 -1.04 7.72 0.56
C GLU A 81 0.17 6.81 0.82
N ALA A 82 0.09 5.96 1.85
CA ALA A 82 1.13 4.99 2.16
C ALA A 82 1.34 3.98 1.03
N ILE A 83 0.26 3.47 0.43
CA ILE A 83 0.28 2.59 -0.74
C ILE A 83 0.92 3.33 -1.92
N ALA A 84 0.45 4.53 -2.25
CA ALA A 84 0.97 5.32 -3.38
C ALA A 84 2.47 5.60 -3.25
N LYS A 85 2.94 5.91 -2.05
CA LYS A 85 4.37 6.08 -1.77
C LYS A 85 5.14 4.77 -1.91
N ALA A 86 4.59 3.66 -1.42
CA ALA A 86 5.24 2.36 -1.46
C ALA A 86 5.37 1.84 -2.90
N THR A 87 4.37 2.08 -3.75
CA THR A 87 4.35 1.64 -5.15
C THR A 87 4.95 2.65 -6.13
N GLY A 88 5.35 3.84 -5.68
CA GLY A 88 5.93 4.88 -6.53
C GLY A 88 4.90 5.63 -7.39
N MET A 89 3.62 5.58 -7.06
CA MET A 89 2.55 6.31 -7.74
C MET A 89 2.42 7.77 -7.27
N GLN A 90 3.11 8.17 -6.21
CA GLN A 90 3.27 9.60 -5.92
C GLN A 90 4.09 10.24 -7.04
N GLY A 91 3.42 11.05 -7.86
CA GLY A 91 4.05 11.83 -8.91
C GLY A 91 5.25 12.62 -8.38
N ASN A 92 6.26 12.76 -9.23
CA ASN A 92 7.35 13.70 -9.04
C ASN A 92 6.85 15.15 -8.95
#